data_AF-B1V8J7-F1
#
_entry.id   AF-B1V8J7-F1
#
_cell.length_a   1.000
_cell.length_b   1.000
_cell.length_c   1.000
_cell.angle_alpha   90.00
_cell.angle_beta   90.00
_cell.angle_gamma   90.00
#
_symmetry.space_group_name_H-M   'P 1'
#
loop_
_entity.id
_entity.type
_entity.pdbx_description
1 polymer ?
#
loop_
_entity_poly.entity_id
_entity_poly.type
_entity_poly.pdbx_seq_one_letter_code
_entity_poly.pdbx_strand_id
1 'polypeptide(L)'
;MSDAELKYEYPLHVVDPKNLTTCQQAEVNKRQNEADRIKKMISKRDVLAAKLRVLDDDIRNEVARMNARREAYDLDVASKMRREDATLSLRKRKLMQMDNRLDNEADILEKRARALEDQNVRFIQPTTTPTSLAPTSPTIRMSMLTLQAIQSDEESN
;
A
#
# COMPACT_ATOMS: atom_id res chain seq x y z
N MET A 1 11.26 -45.34 16.90
CA MET A 1 10.69 -46.17 17.99
C MET A 1 10.96 -47.61 17.61
N SER A 2 11.46 -48.45 18.52
CA SER A 2 11.55 -49.90 18.25
C SER A 2 10.15 -50.47 18.18
N ASP A 3 9.86 -51.31 17.19
CA ASP A 3 8.58 -51.99 17.12
C ASP A 3 8.43 -52.96 18.30
N ALA A 4 7.22 -53.06 18.82
CA ALA A 4 6.91 -54.04 19.85
C ALA A 4 7.00 -55.45 19.21
N GLU A 5 7.97 -56.24 19.67
CA GLU A 5 8.19 -57.60 19.18
C GLU A 5 7.57 -58.62 20.14
N LEU A 6 6.88 -59.62 19.58
CA LEU A 6 6.42 -60.76 20.35
C LEU A 6 7.61 -61.60 20.79
N LYS A 7 7.59 -62.03 22.04
CA LYS A 7 8.58 -62.97 22.59
C LYS A 7 8.08 -64.40 22.46
N TYR A 8 8.96 -65.30 22.03
CA TYR A 8 8.78 -66.75 22.00
C TYR A 8 7.68 -67.28 21.06
N GLU A 9 8.07 -67.79 19.89
CA GLU A 9 7.17 -68.50 18.97
C GLU A 9 6.58 -69.78 19.60
N TYR A 10 7.39 -70.48 20.41
CA TYR A 10 7.00 -71.72 21.06
C TYR A 10 6.70 -71.53 22.56
N PRO A 11 5.78 -72.31 23.14
CA PRO A 11 5.59 -72.34 24.59
C PRO A 11 6.90 -72.69 25.31
N LEU A 12 7.22 -71.96 26.38
CA LEU A 12 8.47 -72.12 27.14
C LEU A 12 8.71 -73.55 27.68
N HIS A 13 7.64 -74.33 27.85
CA HIS A 13 7.70 -75.70 28.35
C HIS A 13 7.93 -76.76 27.26
N VAL A 14 8.00 -76.36 25.98
CA VAL A 14 8.37 -77.25 24.88
C VAL A 14 9.87 -77.40 24.85
N VAL A 15 10.37 -78.59 25.18
CA VAL A 15 11.81 -78.92 25.17
C VAL A 15 12.31 -79.23 23.75
N ASP A 16 11.49 -79.89 22.95
CA ASP A 16 11.81 -80.26 21.56
C ASP A 16 10.67 -79.82 20.61
N PRO A 17 10.92 -78.86 19.70
CA PRO A 17 9.95 -78.40 18.70
C PRO A 17 9.45 -79.49 17.74
N LYS A 18 10.18 -80.62 17.60
CA LYS A 18 9.81 -81.68 16.67
C LYS A 18 8.73 -82.63 17.19
N ASN A 19 8.56 -82.71 18.51
CA ASN A 19 7.68 -83.70 19.17
C ASN A 19 6.60 -83.00 20.01
N LEU A 20 5.80 -82.16 19.36
CA LEU A 20 4.71 -81.41 20.01
C LEU A 20 3.50 -82.32 20.25
N THR A 21 2.95 -82.27 21.47
CA THR A 21 1.62 -82.83 21.74
C THR A 21 0.53 -82.03 21.02
N THR A 22 -0.65 -82.61 20.82
CA THR A 22 -1.80 -81.92 20.20
C THR A 22 -2.12 -80.58 20.86
N CYS A 23 -2.06 -80.50 22.19
CA CYS A 23 -2.29 -79.26 22.93
C CYS A 23 -1.19 -78.22 22.68
N GLN A 24 0.08 -78.65 22.61
CA GLN A 24 1.20 -77.75 22.33
C GLN A 24 1.15 -77.22 20.90
N GLN A 25 0.80 -78.06 19.91
CA GLN A 25 0.62 -77.63 18.54
C GLN A 25 -0.52 -76.61 18.40
N ALA A 26 -1.63 -76.81 19.12
CA ALA A 26 -2.74 -75.86 19.14
C ALA A 26 -2.30 -74.49 19.68
N GLU A 27 -1.48 -74.47 20.74
CA GLU A 27 -0.93 -73.24 21.31
C GLU A 27 0.08 -72.55 20.37
N VAL A 28 0.96 -73.30 19.69
CA VAL A 28 1.85 -72.75 18.65
C VAL A 28 1.04 -72.09 17.53
N ASN A 29 0.00 -72.77 17.04
CA ASN A 29 -0.88 -72.21 16.00
C ASN A 29 -1.57 -70.93 16.47
N LYS A 30 -2.02 -70.90 17.73
CA LYS A 30 -2.62 -69.71 18.35
C LYS A 30 -1.64 -68.53 18.38
N ARG A 31 -0.40 -68.75 18.83
CA ARG A 31 0.66 -67.73 18.86
C ARG A 31 1.03 -67.24 17.47
N GLN A 32 1.08 -68.12 16.48
CA GLN A 32 1.31 -67.73 15.09
C GLN A 32 0.18 -66.82 14.58
N ASN A 33 -1.08 -67.16 14.85
CA ASN A 33 -2.22 -66.32 14.49
C ASN A 33 -2.18 -64.95 15.19
N GLU A 34 -1.75 -64.89 16.45
CA GLU A 34 -1.54 -63.65 17.19
C GLU A 34 -0.42 -62.80 16.56
N ALA A 35 0.70 -63.43 16.18
CA ALA A 35 1.83 -62.79 15.49
C ALA A 35 1.40 -62.21 14.14
N ASP A 36 0.67 -62.97 13.34
CA ASP A 36 0.13 -62.50 12.05
C ASP A 36 -0.84 -61.33 12.22
N ARG A 37 -1.65 -61.34 13.28
CA ARG A 37 -2.55 -60.23 13.62
C ARG A 37 -1.76 -58.97 13.99
N ILE A 38 -0.71 -59.10 14.80
CA ILE A 38 0.16 -57.98 15.18
C ILE A 38 0.89 -57.42 13.94
N LYS A 39 1.43 -58.28 13.08
CA LYS A 39 2.05 -57.88 11.82
C LYS A 39 1.09 -57.07 10.93
N LYS A 40 -0.18 -57.49 10.82
CA LYS A 40 -1.22 -56.72 10.11
C LYS A 40 -1.48 -55.36 10.73
N MET A 41 -1.50 -55.26 12.07
CA MET A 41 -1.69 -53.99 12.77
C MET A 41 -0.50 -53.04 12.57
N ILE A 42 0.74 -53.55 12.63
CA ILE A 42 1.96 -52.78 12.33
C ILE A 42 1.92 -52.25 10.90
N SER A 43 1.63 -53.10 9.92
CA SER A 43 1.50 -52.67 8.52
C SER A 43 0.45 -51.58 8.34
N LYS A 44 -0.73 -51.71 8.99
CA LYS A 44 -1.77 -50.67 8.96
C LYS A 44 -1.30 -49.37 9.60
N ARG A 45 -0.60 -49.43 10.74
CA ARG A 45 0.00 -48.27 11.41
C ARG A 45 0.98 -47.56 10.47
N ASP A 46 1.84 -48.31 9.78
CA ASP A 46 2.87 -47.73 8.90
C ASP A 46 2.23 -47.04 7.68
N VAL A 47 1.17 -47.64 7.12
CA VAL A 47 0.37 -47.00 6.06
C VAL A 47 -0.27 -45.70 6.55
N LEU A 48 -0.82 -45.68 7.77
CA LEU A 48 -1.39 -44.46 8.35
C LEU A 48 -0.32 -43.41 8.63
N ALA A 49 0.85 -43.81 9.13
CA ALA A 49 1.98 -42.92 9.36
C ALA A 49 2.47 -42.28 8.05
N ALA A 50 2.54 -43.06 6.96
CA ALA A 50 2.87 -42.54 5.63
C ALA A 50 1.82 -41.53 5.14
N LYS A 51 0.53 -41.82 5.31
CA LYS A 51 -0.56 -40.89 4.97
C LYS A 51 -0.48 -39.59 5.78
N LEU A 52 -0.18 -39.69 7.07
CA LEU A 52 0.00 -38.51 7.93
C LEU A 52 1.16 -37.63 7.46
N ARG A 53 2.29 -38.23 7.06
CA ARG A 53 3.41 -37.46 6.48
C ARG A 53 3.01 -36.69 5.23
N VAL A 54 2.24 -37.33 4.33
CA VAL A 54 1.73 -36.67 3.13
C VAL A 54 0.82 -35.49 3.49
N LEU A 55 -0.08 -35.67 4.46
CA LEU A 55 -0.95 -34.59 4.95
C LEU A 55 -0.16 -33.44 5.58
N ASP A 56 0.88 -33.74 6.37
CA ASP A 56 1.75 -32.73 6.96
C ASP A 56 2.49 -31.91 5.89
N ASP A 57 2.94 -32.58 4.82
CA ASP A 57 3.55 -31.91 3.68
C ASP A 57 2.54 -31.05 2.89
N ASP A 58 1.30 -31.54 2.70
CA ASP A 58 0.22 -30.77 2.08
C ASP A 58 -0.14 -29.52 2.88
N ILE A 59 -0.21 -29.62 4.20
CA ILE A 59 -0.43 -28.49 5.10
C ILE A 59 0.71 -27.48 4.96
N ARG A 60 1.97 -27.94 5.01
CA ARG A 60 3.14 -27.08 4.85
C ARG A 60 3.11 -26.34 3.51
N ASN A 61 2.72 -27.04 2.44
CA ASN A 61 2.59 -26.47 1.11
C ASN A 61 1.46 -25.44 1.03
N GLU A 62 0.29 -25.70 1.61
CA GLU A 62 -0.81 -24.71 1.63
C GLU A 62 -0.45 -23.48 2.47
N VAL A 63 0.23 -23.65 3.61
CA VAL A 63 0.74 -22.52 4.40
C VAL A 63 1.72 -21.68 3.59
N ALA A 64 2.65 -22.30 2.87
CA ALA A 64 3.57 -21.59 1.98
C ALA A 64 2.81 -20.83 0.87
N ARG A 65 1.82 -21.45 0.23
CA ARG A 65 0.96 -20.80 -0.78
C ARG A 65 0.19 -19.62 -0.19
N MET A 66 -0.40 -19.78 1.00
CA MET A 66 -1.11 -18.72 1.69
C MET A 66 -0.21 -17.54 2.03
N ASN A 67 0.98 -17.80 2.56
CA ASN A 67 1.94 -16.75 2.90
C ASN A 67 2.40 -16.00 1.65
N ALA A 68 2.71 -16.70 0.55
CA ALA A 68 3.07 -16.07 -0.72
C ALA A 68 1.93 -15.17 -1.25
N ARG A 69 0.67 -15.63 -1.17
CA ARG A 69 -0.50 -14.80 -1.54
C ARG A 69 -0.64 -13.55 -0.66
N ARG A 70 -0.43 -13.69 0.66
CA ARG A 70 -0.50 -12.57 1.61
C ARG A 70 0.61 -11.55 1.34
N GLU A 71 1.83 -12.01 1.15
CA GLU A 71 2.98 -11.15 0.83
C GLU A 71 2.75 -10.38 -0.49
N ALA A 72 2.25 -11.06 -1.53
CA ALA A 72 1.91 -10.40 -2.79
C ALA A 72 0.84 -9.31 -2.61
N TYR A 73 -0.18 -9.56 -1.78
CA TYR A 73 -1.20 -8.58 -1.45
C TYR A 73 -0.63 -7.38 -0.68
N ASP A 74 0.16 -7.63 0.36
CA ASP A 74 0.78 -6.59 1.18
C ASP A 74 1.71 -5.69 0.34
N LEU A 75 2.46 -6.29 -0.60
CA LEU A 75 3.30 -5.56 -1.55
C LEU A 75 2.49 -4.68 -2.52
N ASP A 76 1.35 -5.15 -3.00
CA ASP A 76 0.46 -4.35 -3.86
C ASP A 76 -0.11 -3.16 -3.09
N VAL A 77 -0.60 -3.39 -1.86
CA VAL A 77 -1.12 -2.33 -0.97
C VAL A 77 -0.03 -1.30 -0.69
N ALA A 78 1.16 -1.73 -0.27
CA ALA A 78 2.28 -0.83 -0.01
C ALA A 78 2.68 -0.03 -1.25
N SER A 79 2.58 -0.63 -2.44
CA SER A 79 2.88 0.06 -3.71
C SER A 79 1.78 1.03 -4.13
N LYS A 80 0.51 0.79 -3.77
CA LYS A 80 -0.59 1.75 -3.94
C LYS A 80 -0.41 2.95 -3.00
N MET A 81 -0.17 2.71 -1.72
CA MET A 81 0.05 3.77 -0.73
C MET A 81 1.22 4.69 -1.12
N ARG A 82 2.37 4.11 -1.52
CA ARG A 82 3.52 4.90 -1.99
C ARG A 82 3.19 5.78 -3.20
N ARG A 83 2.36 5.29 -4.13
CA ARG A 83 1.93 6.08 -5.30
C ARG A 83 0.97 7.19 -4.92
N GLU A 84 0.05 6.94 -4.00
CA GLU A 84 -0.87 7.95 -3.47
C GLU A 84 -0.10 9.05 -2.74
N ASP A 85 0.83 8.69 -1.85
CA ASP A 85 1.68 9.64 -1.14
C ASP A 85 2.54 10.48 -2.10
N ALA A 86 3.13 9.86 -3.12
CA ALA A 86 3.89 10.58 -4.15
C ALA A 86 3.00 11.56 -4.93
N THR A 87 1.76 11.15 -5.25
CA THR A 87 0.79 11.99 -5.97
C THR A 87 0.33 13.17 -5.11
N LEU A 88 0.05 12.94 -3.82
CA LEU A 88 -0.30 13.99 -2.86
C LEU A 88 0.84 14.98 -2.68
N SER A 89 2.07 14.49 -2.54
CA SER A 89 3.27 15.34 -2.45
C SER A 89 3.45 16.20 -3.70
N LEU A 90 3.29 15.61 -4.90
CA LEU A 90 3.34 16.34 -6.16
C LEU A 90 2.26 17.43 -6.24
N ARG A 91 1.03 17.13 -5.81
CA ARG A 91 -0.08 18.09 -5.77
C ARG A 91 0.20 19.25 -4.81
N LYS A 92 0.67 18.95 -3.59
CA LYS A 92 1.07 19.97 -2.60
C LYS A 92 2.15 20.89 -3.15
N ARG A 93 3.17 20.32 -3.82
CA ARG A 93 4.23 21.12 -4.46
C ARG A 93 3.69 22.04 -5.55
N LYS A 94 2.77 21.57 -6.39
CA LYS A 94 2.15 22.39 -7.44
C LYS A 94 1.32 23.54 -6.86
N LEU A 95 0.55 23.28 -5.79
CA LEU A 95 -0.23 24.32 -5.11
C LEU A 95 0.70 25.39 -4.53
N MET A 96 1.73 25.00 -3.80
CA MET A 96 2.71 25.95 -3.24
C MET A 96 3.42 26.77 -4.33
N GLN A 97 3.72 26.17 -5.50
CA GLN A 97 4.27 26.92 -6.64
C GLN A 97 3.28 27.92 -7.24
N MET A 98 1.99 27.62 -7.22
CA MET A 98 0.94 28.51 -7.70
C MET A 98 0.71 29.65 -6.71
N ASP A 99 0.63 29.36 -5.41
CA ASP A 99 0.50 30.37 -4.35
C ASP A 99 1.68 31.35 -4.39
N ASN A 100 2.90 30.84 -4.47
CA ASN A 100 4.10 31.69 -4.63
C ASN A 100 4.06 32.56 -5.89
N ARG A 101 3.42 32.12 -6.98
CA ARG A 101 3.27 32.95 -8.19
C ARG A 101 2.27 34.06 -7.97
N LEU A 102 1.14 33.77 -7.33
CA LEU A 102 0.12 34.77 -7.00
C LEU A 102 0.67 35.84 -6.04
N ASP A 103 1.47 35.44 -5.05
CA ASP A 103 2.15 36.37 -4.15
C ASP A 103 3.10 37.31 -4.92
N ASN A 104 3.89 36.76 -5.84
CA ASN A 104 4.78 37.57 -6.68
C ASN A 104 4.01 38.52 -7.62
N GLU A 105 2.89 38.09 -8.19
CA GLU A 105 2.03 38.92 -9.03
C GLU A 105 1.37 40.06 -8.22
N ALA A 106 0.90 39.75 -7.02
CA ALA A 106 0.35 40.73 -6.09
C ALA A 106 1.38 41.79 -5.70
N ASP A 107 2.62 41.38 -5.37
CA ASP A 107 3.74 42.29 -5.08
C ASP A 107 4.06 43.22 -6.26
N ILE A 108 4.03 42.70 -7.50
CA ILE A 108 4.27 43.49 -8.70
C ILE A 108 3.16 44.52 -8.90
N LEU A 109 1.90 44.13 -8.74
CA LEU A 109 0.74 45.01 -8.86
C LEU A 109 0.76 46.11 -7.79
N GLU A 110 1.09 45.76 -6.54
CA GLU A 110 1.18 46.72 -5.45
C GLU A 110 2.31 47.74 -5.68
N LYS A 111 3.49 47.29 -6.13
CA LYS A 111 4.59 48.19 -6.51
C LYS A 111 4.19 49.11 -7.66
N ARG A 112 3.45 48.60 -8.66
CA ARG A 112 2.96 49.39 -9.78
C ARG A 112 1.92 50.43 -9.35
N ALA A 113 1.02 50.06 -8.43
CA ALA A 113 0.04 50.98 -7.85
C ALA A 113 0.73 52.12 -7.09
N ARG A 114 1.71 51.79 -6.23
CA ARG A 114 2.52 52.79 -5.51
C ARG A 114 3.28 53.72 -6.46
N ALA A 115 3.87 53.18 -7.53
CA ALA A 115 4.58 54.00 -8.52
C ALA A 115 3.65 54.98 -9.27
N LEU A 116 2.41 54.57 -9.57
CA LEU A 116 1.40 55.44 -10.18
C LEU A 116 0.92 56.51 -9.19
N GLU A 117 0.79 56.18 -7.91
CA GLU A 117 0.46 57.13 -6.85
C GLU A 117 1.56 58.18 -6.68
N ASP A 118 2.84 57.77 -6.61
CA ASP A 118 3.99 58.68 -6.56
C ASP A 118 4.07 59.61 -7.78
N GLN A 119 3.73 59.11 -8.98
CA GLN A 119 3.63 59.94 -10.18
C GLN A 119 2.49 60.97 -10.05
N ASN A 120 1.30 60.56 -9.61
CA ASN A 120 0.17 61.48 -9.42
C ASN A 120 0.46 62.55 -8.35
N VAL A 121 1.15 62.21 -7.26
CA VAL A 121 1.56 63.18 -6.24
C VAL A 121 2.53 64.22 -6.83
N ARG A 122 3.44 63.82 -7.72
CA ARG A 122 4.33 64.76 -8.43
C ARG A 122 3.59 65.71 -9.36
N PHE A 123 2.48 65.29 -9.98
CA PHE A 123 1.65 66.18 -10.81
C PHE A 123 0.81 67.16 -9.98
N ILE A 124 0.43 66.80 -8.75
CA ILE A 124 -0.37 67.67 -7.87
C ILE A 124 0.50 68.61 -7.04
N GLN A 125 1.78 68.29 -6.79
CA GLN A 125 2.67 69.25 -6.13
C GLN A 125 2.82 70.50 -7.02
N PRO A 126 2.32 71.67 -6.58
CA PRO A 126 2.45 72.89 -7.34
C PRO A 126 3.94 73.19 -7.44
N THR A 127 4.49 73.08 -8.65
CA THR A 127 5.76 73.74 -8.97
C THR A 127 5.55 75.23 -8.76
N THR A 128 5.91 75.70 -7.57
CA THR A 128 6.05 77.10 -7.24
C THR A 128 7.26 77.63 -8.00
N THR A 129 7.06 77.95 -9.28
CA THR A 129 7.97 78.83 -10.01
C THR A 129 7.20 80.12 -10.28
N PRO A 130 7.66 81.27 -9.76
CA PRO A 130 6.90 82.50 -9.74
C PRO A 130 6.83 83.07 -11.16
N THR A 131 5.71 82.85 -11.85
CA THR A 131 5.47 83.51 -13.13
C THR A 131 4.82 84.86 -12.86
N SER A 132 5.60 85.89 -13.20
CA SER A 132 5.27 87.31 -13.19
C SER A 132 3.84 87.60 -13.63
N LEU A 133 3.12 88.34 -12.79
CA LEU A 133 1.73 88.76 -12.96
C LEU A 133 1.61 89.79 -14.10
N ALA A 134 1.21 89.34 -15.29
CA ALA A 134 0.53 90.20 -16.25
C ALA A 134 -0.98 89.94 -16.15
N PRO A 135 -1.80 90.92 -15.73
CA PRO A 135 -3.23 90.73 -15.55
C PRO A 135 -3.92 90.78 -16.91
N THR A 136 -4.46 89.65 -17.36
CA THR A 136 -5.48 89.64 -18.42
C THR A 136 -6.66 88.78 -17.97
N SER A 137 -7.65 89.47 -17.40
CA SER A 137 -9.04 88.99 -17.25
C SER A 137 -9.81 89.25 -18.54
N PRO A 138 -11.01 88.68 -18.74
CA PRO A 138 -11.44 87.30 -18.54
C PRO A 138 -12.10 86.75 -19.83
N THR A 139 -12.27 85.43 -19.97
CA THR A 139 -13.48 84.84 -20.60
C THR A 139 -13.57 83.36 -20.20
N ILE A 140 -14.60 83.07 -19.42
CA ILE A 140 -15.02 81.75 -19.01
C ILE A 140 -15.62 81.04 -20.24
N ARG A 141 -15.03 79.93 -20.67
CA ARG A 141 -15.73 78.93 -21.51
C ARG A 141 -15.61 77.57 -20.84
N MET A 142 -16.69 77.21 -20.15
CA MET A 142 -16.99 75.86 -19.70
C MET A 142 -17.28 75.01 -20.95
N SER A 143 -16.43 74.05 -21.29
CA SER A 143 -16.79 72.96 -22.19
C SER A 143 -16.73 71.65 -21.40
N MET A 144 -17.92 71.10 -21.18
CA MET A 144 -18.19 69.86 -20.47
C MET A 144 -17.61 68.64 -21.20
N LEU A 145 -16.98 67.81 -20.39
CA LEU A 145 -16.74 66.37 -20.49
C LEU A 145 -17.53 65.63 -21.59
N THR A 146 -16.82 64.84 -22.39
CA THR A 146 -17.41 63.69 -23.09
C THR A 146 -16.59 62.46 -22.71
N LEU A 147 -17.09 61.68 -21.74
CA LEU A 147 -16.65 60.31 -21.51
C LEU A 147 -17.21 59.45 -22.65
N GLN A 148 -16.35 59.00 -23.56
CA GLN A 148 -16.67 57.86 -24.43
C GLN A 148 -16.08 56.60 -23.79
N ALA A 149 -16.96 55.87 -23.11
CA ALA A 149 -16.72 54.48 -22.74
C ALA A 149 -16.92 53.63 -24.00
N ILE A 150 -15.84 53.10 -24.57
CA ILE A 150 -15.92 52.06 -25.59
C ILE A 150 -15.85 50.72 -24.85
N GLN A 151 -17.03 50.10 -24.77
CA GLN A 151 -17.24 48.76 -24.25
C GLN A 151 -16.81 47.73 -25.31
N SER A 152 -16.04 46.75 -24.84
CA SER A 152 -16.22 45.31 -25.12
C SER A 152 -16.28 44.84 -26.58
N ASP A 153 -15.10 44.57 -27.15
CA ASP A 153 -14.93 43.58 -28.22
C ASP A 153 -14.58 42.22 -27.59
N GLU A 154 -15.57 41.53 -27.02
CA GLU A 154 -15.50 40.10 -26.70
C GLU A 154 -16.78 39.45 -27.24
N GLU A 155 -16.79 39.15 -28.54
CA GLU A 155 -17.63 38.12 -29.17
C GLU A 155 -17.27 38.04 -30.68
N SER A 156 -16.22 37.27 -31.02
CA SER A 156 -16.05 36.78 -32.40
C SER A 156 -15.18 35.53 -32.45
N ASN A 157 -15.87 34.40 -32.61
CA ASN A 157 -15.44 33.08 -33.13
C ASN A 157 -14.43 32.23 -32.32
#